data_AF-A0A8B6C712-F1
#
_entry.id   AF-A0A8B6C712-F1
#
_cell.length_a   1.000
_cell.length_b   1.000
_cell.length_c   1.000
_cell.angle_alpha   90.00
_cell.angle_beta   90.00
_cell.angle_gamma   90.00
#
_symmetry.space_group_name_H-M   'P 1'
#
loop_
_entity.id
_entity.type
_entity.pdbx_description
1 polymer ?
#
loop_
_entity_poly.entity_id
_entity_poly.type
_entity_poly.pdbx_seq_one_letter_code
_entity_poly.pdbx_strand_id
1 'polypeptide(L)'
;MDLTKFGFTTSGKKKKTKDEEEYKERKKEYKLKRQRTYLPSWEEEFLGLKYAVHTDDDGKVDESKSKTMICQTCNNYPDLADRNCSMFIGTSAFRKDTLIAHWKSNSHRKCEEKKKSDEMKTIEASGSCSSSQSGPLLSCVRKMEKENEDKIKKLITTAYFICNHEKPFTDFPRLVELQEVNGLDMGNFYRSDNACRR
;
A
#
# COMPACT_ATOMS: atom_id res chain seq x y z
N MET A 1 -57.37 -12.02 -38.97
CA MET A 1 -57.01 -10.62 -38.71
C MET A 1 -55.53 -10.47 -39.00
N ASP A 2 -55.19 -9.69 -40.03
CA ASP A 2 -53.82 -9.54 -40.54
C ASP A 2 -53.00 -8.57 -39.67
N LEU A 3 -51.98 -9.09 -38.99
CA LEU A 3 -51.10 -8.33 -38.08
C LEU A 3 -50.00 -7.53 -38.80
N THR A 4 -49.96 -7.55 -40.14
CA THR A 4 -49.07 -6.72 -40.97
C THR A 4 -49.46 -5.25 -40.99
N LYS A 5 -50.67 -4.89 -40.53
CA LYS A 5 -51.17 -3.51 -40.48
C LYS A 5 -50.56 -2.66 -39.34
N PHE A 6 -49.78 -3.26 -38.44
CA PHE A 6 -49.11 -2.59 -37.33
C PHE A 6 -47.58 -2.45 -37.48
N GLY A 7 -47.04 -2.62 -38.70
CA GLY A 7 -45.70 -2.12 -39.03
C GLY A 7 -44.51 -2.80 -38.34
N PHE A 8 -44.65 -4.04 -37.85
CA PHE A 8 -43.50 -4.80 -37.35
C PHE A 8 -42.95 -5.75 -38.42
N THR A 9 -41.91 -5.32 -39.13
CA THR A 9 -41.05 -6.22 -39.90
C THR A 9 -39.91 -6.71 -39.01
N THR A 10 -39.84 -8.03 -38.80
CA THR A 10 -38.65 -8.73 -38.30
C THR A 10 -37.55 -8.75 -39.36
N SER A 11 -36.30 -8.66 -38.93
CA SER A 11 -35.04 -8.81 -39.69
C SER A 11 -34.31 -7.51 -40.03
N GLY A 12 -33.54 -7.01 -39.06
CA GLY A 12 -32.45 -6.08 -39.29
C GLY A 12 -31.12 -6.75 -38.95
N LYS A 13 -30.42 -7.30 -39.96
CA LYS A 13 -28.99 -7.61 -39.82
C LYS A 13 -28.27 -6.33 -39.37
N LYS A 14 -27.69 -6.31 -38.17
CA LYS A 14 -26.90 -5.20 -37.64
C LYS A 14 -25.78 -4.87 -38.64
N LYS A 15 -25.98 -3.81 -39.41
CA LYS A 15 -24.96 -3.15 -40.23
C LYS A 15 -23.92 -2.66 -39.23
N LYS A 16 -22.77 -3.34 -39.11
CA LYS A 16 -21.60 -2.81 -38.38
C LYS A 16 -21.26 -1.49 -39.07
N THR A 17 -21.59 -0.40 -38.39
CA THR A 17 -21.67 0.93 -38.98
C THR A 17 -20.26 1.42 -39.24
N LYS A 18 -20.09 2.05 -40.40
CA LYS A 18 -18.88 2.74 -40.88
C LYS A 18 -18.15 3.55 -39.79
N ASP A 19 -18.90 4.07 -38.81
CA ASP A 19 -18.41 4.80 -37.64
C ASP A 19 -17.50 3.96 -36.71
N GLU A 20 -17.74 2.65 -36.56
CA GLU A 20 -16.86 1.77 -35.75
C GLU A 20 -15.50 1.55 -36.41
N GLU A 21 -15.47 1.47 -37.75
CA GLU A 21 -14.23 1.29 -38.51
C GLU A 21 -13.43 2.59 -38.53
N GLU A 22 -14.10 3.72 -38.74
CA GLU A 22 -13.50 5.05 -38.67
C GLU A 22 -12.92 5.35 -37.28
N TYR A 23 -13.63 4.99 -36.20
CA TYR A 23 -13.10 5.09 -34.84
C TYR A 23 -11.86 4.21 -34.61
N LYS A 24 -11.85 2.99 -35.16
CA LYS A 24 -10.69 2.09 -35.07
C LYS A 24 -9.49 2.64 -35.83
N GLU A 25 -9.70 3.23 -37.01
CA GLU A 25 -8.63 3.87 -37.78
C GLU A 25 -8.06 5.10 -37.08
N ARG A 26 -8.90 6.00 -36.59
CA ARG A 26 -8.45 7.17 -35.82
C ARG A 26 -7.66 6.77 -34.57
N LYS A 27 -8.07 5.69 -33.91
CA LYS A 27 -7.34 5.11 -32.76
C LYS A 27 -6.00 4.49 -33.15
N LYS A 28 -5.89 3.87 -34.34
CA LYS A 28 -4.63 3.37 -34.89
C LYS A 28 -3.70 4.53 -35.24
N GLU A 29 -4.22 5.56 -35.92
CA GLU A 29 -3.47 6.77 -36.27
C GLU A 29 -2.95 7.50 -35.03
N TYR A 30 -3.78 7.69 -34.01
CA TYR A 30 -3.36 8.27 -32.72
C TYR A 30 -2.27 7.42 -32.04
N LYS A 31 -2.36 6.09 -32.11
CA LYS A 31 -1.31 5.20 -31.57
C LYS A 31 0.01 5.31 -32.34
N LEU A 32 -0.03 5.51 -33.65
CA LEU A 32 1.17 5.68 -34.51
C LEU A 32 1.84 7.04 -34.27
N LYS A 33 1.07 8.11 -34.08
CA LYS A 33 1.60 9.45 -33.78
C LYS A 33 2.18 9.56 -32.37
N ARG A 34 1.72 8.74 -31.43
CA ARG A 34 2.14 8.78 -30.03
C ARG A 34 3.48 8.06 -29.83
N GLN A 35 4.59 8.78 -30.00
CA GLN A 35 5.88 8.35 -29.49
C GLN A 35 5.88 8.48 -27.96
N ARG A 36 6.09 7.36 -27.26
CA ARG A 36 6.22 7.35 -25.81
C ARG A 36 7.69 7.19 -25.49
N THR A 37 8.26 8.24 -24.94
CA THR A 37 9.64 8.23 -24.46
C THR A 37 9.65 8.05 -22.95
N TYR A 38 10.75 7.52 -22.46
CA TYR A 38 11.05 7.57 -21.04
C TYR A 38 11.25 9.03 -20.60
N LEU A 39 10.65 9.40 -19.46
CA LEU A 39 10.81 10.73 -18.89
C LEU A 39 11.73 10.63 -17.66
N PRO A 40 12.89 11.31 -17.65
CA PRO A 40 13.81 11.29 -16.51
C PRO A 40 13.16 11.72 -15.19
N SER A 41 12.18 12.63 -15.24
CA SER A 41 11.43 13.06 -14.05
C SER A 41 10.68 11.93 -13.34
N TRP A 42 10.47 10.77 -13.98
CA TRP A 42 9.88 9.61 -13.32
C TRP A 42 10.82 8.94 -12.33
N GLU A 43 12.13 9.12 -12.44
CA GLU A 43 13.08 8.56 -11.46
C GLU A 43 12.96 9.25 -10.10
N GLU A 44 12.62 10.54 -10.11
CA GLU A 44 12.38 11.32 -8.89
C GLU A 44 11.05 10.94 -8.22
N GLU A 45 10.02 10.66 -9.02
CA GLU A 45 8.68 10.28 -8.52
C GLU A 45 8.61 8.82 -8.08
N PHE A 46 9.32 7.92 -8.77
CA PHE A 46 9.30 6.48 -8.55
C PHE A 46 10.68 5.99 -8.13
N LEU A 47 10.95 6.06 -6.83
CA LEU A 47 12.23 5.65 -6.24
C LEU A 47 12.58 4.19 -6.63
N GLY A 48 13.73 4.02 -7.28
CA GLY A 48 14.20 2.71 -7.74
C GLY A 48 13.73 2.31 -9.14
N LEU A 49 13.07 3.19 -9.89
CA LEU A 49 12.91 3.04 -11.33
C LEU A 49 14.26 3.25 -12.02
N LYS A 50 14.61 2.35 -12.94
CA LYS A 50 15.80 2.47 -13.77
C LYS A 50 15.48 2.26 -15.23
N TYR A 51 16.14 3.05 -16.06
CA TYR A 51 16.18 2.85 -17.49
C TYR A 51 17.33 1.91 -17.85
N ALA A 52 17.01 0.74 -18.38
CA ALA A 52 17.96 -0.28 -18.79
C ALA A 52 18.12 -0.28 -20.32
N VAL A 53 19.37 -0.37 -20.77
CA VAL A 53 19.72 -0.60 -22.17
C VAL A 53 20.32 -2.00 -22.23
N HIS A 54 19.70 -2.90 -22.99
CA HIS A 54 20.24 -4.24 -23.17
C HIS A 54 21.41 -4.17 -24.16
N THR A 55 22.58 -4.58 -23.71
CA THR A 55 23.76 -4.82 -24.55
C THR A 55 23.87 -6.31 -24.82
N ASP A 56 24.22 -6.72 -26.04
CA ASP A 56 24.52 -8.12 -26.33
C ASP A 56 25.85 -8.54 -25.69
N ASP A 57 26.10 -9.86 -25.64
CA ASP A 57 27.28 -10.50 -25.04
C ASP A 57 28.63 -10.01 -25.60
N ASP A 58 28.63 -9.38 -26.79
CA ASP A 58 29.80 -8.76 -27.42
C ASP A 58 29.99 -7.26 -27.09
N GLY A 59 29.23 -6.72 -26.13
CA GLY A 59 29.31 -5.31 -25.72
C GLY A 59 28.77 -4.32 -26.78
N LYS A 60 28.15 -4.83 -27.84
CA LYS A 60 27.45 -4.02 -28.85
C LYS A 60 26.02 -3.75 -28.40
N VAL A 61 25.61 -2.49 -28.47
CA VAL A 61 24.22 -2.09 -28.22
C VAL A 61 23.38 -2.61 -29.40
N ASP A 62 22.59 -3.65 -29.16
CA ASP A 62 21.63 -4.13 -30.15
C ASP A 62 20.50 -3.10 -30.25
N GLU A 63 20.50 -2.31 -31.32
CA GLU A 63 19.45 -1.32 -31.60
C GLU A 63 18.05 -1.96 -31.70
N SER A 64 17.99 -3.29 -31.86
CA SER A 64 16.75 -4.07 -31.91
C SER A 64 16.25 -4.52 -30.52
N LYS A 65 17.12 -4.69 -29.52
CA LYS A 65 16.72 -5.00 -28.13
C LYS A 65 16.50 -3.71 -27.36
N SER A 66 15.29 -3.22 -27.60
CA SER A 66 14.66 -2.02 -27.05
C SER A 66 15.11 -1.64 -25.64
N LYS A 67 15.44 -0.36 -25.50
CA LYS A 67 15.37 0.44 -24.26
C LYS A 67 14.17 0.00 -23.39
N THR A 68 14.41 -0.46 -22.18
CA THR A 68 13.36 -0.90 -21.24
C THR A 68 13.45 -0.11 -19.93
N MET A 69 12.33 0.00 -19.22
CA MET A 69 12.31 0.46 -17.84
C MET A 69 12.04 -0.71 -16.89
N ILE A 70 12.77 -0.76 -15.79
CA ILE A 70 12.73 -1.83 -14.78
C ILE A 70 12.63 -1.23 -13.37
N CYS A 71 12.03 -1.97 -12.45
CA CYS A 71 12.07 -1.65 -11.02
C CYS A 71 13.26 -2.35 -10.36
N GLN A 72 14.25 -1.59 -9.91
CA GLN A 72 15.43 -2.11 -9.24
C GLN A 72 15.08 -2.81 -7.92
N THR A 73 14.12 -2.29 -7.16
CA THR A 73 13.70 -2.90 -5.89
C THR A 73 13.17 -4.31 -6.12
N CYS A 74 12.33 -4.53 -7.12
CA CYS A 74 11.84 -5.87 -7.44
C CYS A 74 12.93 -6.77 -8.04
N ASN A 75 13.84 -6.21 -8.84
CA ASN A 75 14.94 -6.98 -9.43
C ASN A 75 15.94 -7.48 -8.37
N ASN A 76 16.19 -6.70 -7.32
CA ASN A 76 17.05 -7.10 -6.20
C ASN A 76 16.44 -8.20 -5.33
N TYR A 77 15.12 -8.40 -5.38
CA TYR A 77 14.39 -9.35 -4.53
C TYR A 77 13.53 -10.33 -5.36
N PRO A 78 14.15 -11.18 -6.20
CA PRO A 78 13.43 -12.06 -7.13
C PRO A 78 12.61 -13.17 -6.45
N ASP A 79 12.85 -13.44 -5.17
CA ASP A 79 12.09 -14.42 -4.39
C ASP A 79 10.73 -13.89 -3.92
N LEU A 80 10.64 -12.58 -3.70
CA LEU A 80 9.42 -11.91 -3.25
C LEU A 80 8.68 -11.20 -4.39
N ALA A 81 9.41 -10.78 -5.41
CA ALA A 81 8.86 -10.15 -6.58
C ALA A 81 8.07 -11.15 -7.41
N ASP A 82 7.05 -10.63 -8.11
CA ASP A 82 6.38 -11.40 -9.15
C ASP A 82 7.27 -11.41 -10.41
N ARG A 83 7.82 -12.58 -10.74
CA ARG A 83 8.72 -12.77 -11.89
C ARG A 83 8.05 -12.48 -13.22
N ASN A 84 6.72 -12.54 -13.28
CA ASN A 84 5.94 -12.25 -14.47
C ASN A 84 5.58 -10.75 -14.58
N CYS A 85 5.92 -9.94 -13.58
CA CYS A 85 5.61 -8.53 -13.59
C CYS A 85 6.40 -7.81 -14.69
N SER A 86 5.70 -6.95 -15.43
CA SER A 86 6.29 -6.13 -16.50
C SER A 86 7.45 -5.24 -16.03
N MET A 87 7.53 -4.87 -14.74
CA MET A 87 8.64 -4.10 -14.18
C MET A 87 9.83 -4.95 -13.74
N PHE A 88 9.63 -6.26 -13.57
CA PHE A 88 10.71 -7.21 -13.26
C PHE A 88 11.43 -7.65 -14.55
N ILE A 89 10.67 -8.01 -15.58
CA ILE A 89 11.19 -8.41 -16.90
C ILE A 89 11.71 -7.19 -17.69
N GLY A 90 11.08 -6.03 -17.50
CA GLY A 90 11.35 -4.81 -18.24
C GLY A 90 10.31 -4.54 -19.32
N THR A 91 9.97 -3.26 -19.49
CA THR A 91 9.00 -2.84 -20.51
C THR A 91 9.49 -1.66 -21.34
N SER A 92 9.21 -1.70 -22.63
CA SER A 92 9.44 -0.61 -23.58
C SER A 92 8.19 0.23 -23.84
N ALA A 93 7.06 -0.07 -23.19
CA ALA A 93 5.78 0.60 -23.45
C ALA A 93 5.65 2.01 -22.83
N PHE A 94 6.62 2.42 -21.99
CA PHE A 94 6.74 3.70 -21.27
C PHE A 94 5.39 4.32 -20.88
N ARG A 95 4.63 3.61 -20.03
CA ARG A 95 3.32 4.03 -19.52
C ARG A 95 3.43 4.38 -18.04
N LYS A 96 3.09 5.63 -17.70
CA LYS A 96 2.98 6.04 -16.29
C LYS A 96 1.95 5.22 -15.51
N ASP A 97 0.82 4.85 -16.13
CA ASP A 97 -0.20 4.00 -15.49
C ASP A 97 0.36 2.64 -15.06
N THR A 98 1.29 2.08 -15.84
CA THR A 98 1.95 0.82 -15.51
C THR A 98 2.88 0.98 -14.31
N LEU A 99 3.56 2.12 -14.18
CA LEU A 99 4.35 2.46 -12.98
C LEU A 99 3.41 2.58 -11.76
N ILE A 100 2.36 3.40 -11.84
CA ILE A 100 1.44 3.60 -10.71
C ILE A 100 0.81 2.26 -10.26
N ALA A 101 0.41 1.41 -11.19
CA ALA A 101 -0.14 0.09 -10.88
C ALA A 101 0.89 -0.83 -10.20
N HIS A 102 2.15 -0.80 -10.66
CA HIS A 102 3.22 -1.58 -10.05
C HIS A 102 3.54 -1.11 -8.63
N TRP A 103 3.72 0.20 -8.40
CA TRP A 103 4.05 0.74 -7.07
C TRP A 103 2.94 0.54 -6.05
N LYS A 104 1.67 0.47 -6.48
CA LYS A 104 0.54 0.12 -5.61
C LYS A 104 0.39 -1.38 -5.36
N SER A 105 1.12 -2.23 -6.09
CA SER A 105 0.96 -3.68 -6.00
C SER A 105 1.54 -4.25 -4.71
N ASN A 106 0.92 -5.33 -4.22
CA ASN A 106 1.38 -6.02 -3.03
C ASN A 106 2.77 -6.67 -3.20
N SER A 107 3.12 -7.11 -4.41
CA SER A 107 4.44 -7.69 -4.68
C SER A 107 5.55 -6.64 -4.52
N HIS A 108 5.35 -5.43 -5.05
CA HIS A 108 6.29 -4.33 -4.86
C HIS A 108 6.44 -3.94 -3.38
N ARG A 109 5.32 -3.80 -2.64
CA ARG A 109 5.34 -3.47 -1.21
C ARG A 109 6.16 -4.48 -0.39
N LYS A 110 6.01 -5.77 -0.65
CA LYS A 110 6.79 -6.83 0.03
C LYS A 110 8.29 -6.69 -0.27
N CYS A 111 8.66 -6.38 -1.52
CA CYS A 111 10.05 -6.11 -1.87
C CYS A 111 10.59 -4.87 -1.14
N GLU A 112 9.81 -3.80 -1.00
CA GLU A 112 10.20 -2.61 -0.23
C GLU A 112 10.37 -2.89 1.27
N GLU A 113 9.48 -3.67 1.86
CA GLU A 113 9.58 -4.07 3.28
C GLU A 113 10.86 -4.85 3.54
N LYS A 114 11.20 -5.81 2.66
CA LYS A 114 12.46 -6.55 2.76
C LYS A 114 13.68 -5.67 2.54
N LYS A 115 13.61 -4.74 1.57
CA LYS A 115 14.65 -3.74 1.36
C LYS A 115 14.94 -2.94 2.63
N LYS A 116 13.88 -2.45 3.29
CA LYS A 116 13.99 -1.71 4.56
C LYS A 116 14.57 -2.58 5.67
N SER A 117 14.16 -3.85 5.79
CA SER A 117 14.71 -4.75 6.81
C SER A 117 16.18 -5.08 6.57
N ASP A 118 16.59 -5.24 5.31
CA ASP A 118 17.98 -5.52 4.96
C ASP A 118 18.86 -4.29 5.16
N GLU A 119 18.40 -3.10 4.76
CA GLU A 119 19.07 -1.83 5.06
C GLU A 119 19.25 -1.66 6.58
N MET A 120 18.20 -1.93 7.37
CA MET A 120 18.28 -1.89 8.83
C MET A 120 19.29 -2.91 9.38
N LYS A 121 19.37 -4.11 8.80
CA LYS A 121 20.34 -5.15 9.17
C LYS A 121 21.78 -4.79 8.80
N THR A 122 22.00 -4.09 7.69
CA THR A 122 23.34 -3.63 7.28
C THR A 122 23.88 -2.51 8.18
N ILE A 123 22.99 -1.68 8.74
CA ILE A 123 23.32 -0.66 9.74
C ILE A 123 23.74 -1.34 11.06
N GLU A 124 23.08 -2.43 11.46
CA GLU A 124 23.46 -3.23 12.62
C GLU A 124 24.82 -3.92 12.47
N ALA A 125 25.18 -4.36 11.26
CA ALA A 125 26.48 -5.00 10.97
C ALA A 125 27.65 -4.02 10.91
N SER A 126 27.39 -2.74 10.62
CA SER A 126 28.42 -1.69 10.47
C SER A 126 28.71 -0.95 11.79
N GLY A 127 28.21 -1.44 12.93
CA GLY A 127 28.57 -0.93 14.26
C GLY A 127 28.18 0.52 14.53
N SER A 128 27.19 1.06 13.79
CA SER A 128 26.58 2.36 14.09
C SER A 128 25.13 2.14 14.50
N CYS A 129 24.99 1.90 15.79
CA CYS A 129 23.75 1.61 16.50
C CYS A 129 22.80 2.83 16.51
N SER A 130 21.98 3.05 15.47
CA SER A 130 20.90 4.07 15.54
C SER A 130 19.78 3.94 14.50
N SER A 131 18.74 3.16 14.79
CA SER A 131 17.33 3.43 14.39
C SER A 131 16.40 2.33 14.90
N SER A 132 16.39 2.07 16.21
CA SER A 132 15.47 2.83 17.06
C SER A 132 16.17 3.85 17.94
N GLN A 133 16.88 4.81 17.34
CA GLN A 133 16.95 6.13 17.94
C GLN A 133 15.62 6.85 17.73
N SER A 134 14.59 6.37 18.42
CA SER A 134 13.93 7.32 19.30
C SER A 134 15.04 7.93 20.15
N GLY A 135 15.38 9.21 19.95
CA GLY A 135 16.28 9.90 20.88
C GLY A 135 15.81 9.62 22.32
N PRO A 136 16.67 9.76 23.35
CA PRO A 136 16.31 9.45 24.74
C PRO A 136 14.89 9.92 25.09
N LEU A 137 14.54 11.12 24.62
CA LEU A 137 13.20 11.71 24.65
C LEU A 137 12.08 10.86 24.03
N LEU A 138 12.16 10.47 22.75
CA LEU A 138 11.11 9.64 22.12
C LEU A 138 10.97 8.28 22.78
N SER A 139 12.06 7.73 23.33
CA SER A 139 12.02 6.43 24.01
C SER A 139 11.28 6.54 25.34
N CYS A 140 11.48 7.64 26.07
CA CYS A 140 10.70 7.99 27.25
C CYS A 140 9.23 8.20 26.90
N VAL A 141 8.92 8.94 25.82
CA VAL A 141 7.52 9.16 25.38
C VAL A 141 6.83 7.83 25.10
N ARG A 142 7.44 6.92 24.34
CA ARG A 142 6.87 5.59 24.06
C ARG A 142 6.66 4.75 25.31
N LYS A 143 7.59 4.81 26.28
CA LYS A 143 7.44 4.11 27.56
C LYS A 143 6.26 4.68 28.35
N MET A 144 6.14 6.00 28.42
CA MET A 144 5.01 6.68 29.07
C MET A 144 3.68 6.35 28.39
N GLU A 145 3.64 6.34 27.05
CA GLU A 145 2.46 5.93 26.29
C GLU A 145 2.04 4.50 26.61
N LYS A 146 3.02 3.58 26.63
CA LYS A 146 2.77 2.17 26.97
C LYS A 146 2.28 1.99 28.40
N GLU A 147 2.90 2.66 29.37
CA GLU A 147 2.46 2.65 30.76
C GLU A 147 1.03 3.18 30.91
N ASN A 148 0.69 4.26 30.19
CA ASN A 148 -0.68 4.78 30.17
C ASN A 148 -1.66 3.81 29.51
N GLU A 149 -1.27 3.16 28.41
CA GLU A 149 -2.08 2.14 27.75
C GLU A 149 -2.39 0.97 28.69
N ASP A 150 -1.38 0.50 29.44
CA ASP A 150 -1.53 -0.59 30.40
C ASP A 150 -2.48 -0.21 31.56
N LYS A 151 -2.47 1.04 32.02
CA LYS A 151 -3.44 1.54 33.03
C LYS A 151 -4.86 1.56 32.47
N ILE A 152 -5.05 2.07 31.25
CA ILE A 152 -6.36 2.13 30.58
C ILE A 152 -6.91 0.71 30.36
N LYS A 153 -6.08 -0.24 29.95
CA LYS A 153 -6.49 -1.64 29.78
C LYS A 153 -7.05 -2.24 31.08
N LYS A 154 -6.41 -2.00 32.22
CA LYS A 154 -6.90 -2.48 33.52
C LYS A 154 -8.26 -1.87 33.85
N LEU A 155 -8.44 -0.55 33.66
CA LEU A 155 -9.71 0.13 33.89
C LEU A 155 -10.84 -0.43 33.02
N ILE A 156 -10.60 -0.60 31.72
CA ILE A 156 -11.57 -1.19 30.80
C ILE A 156 -11.90 -2.63 31.21
N THR A 157 -10.90 -3.41 31.66
CA THR A 157 -11.11 -4.78 32.14
C THR A 157 -12.01 -4.81 33.38
N THR A 158 -11.81 -3.89 34.31
CA THR A 158 -12.66 -3.74 35.50
C THR A 158 -14.09 -3.35 35.13
N ALA A 159 -14.26 -2.42 34.18
CA ALA A 159 -15.58 -2.04 33.67
C ALA A 159 -16.26 -3.21 32.96
N TYR A 160 -15.51 -3.96 32.14
CA TYR A 160 -15.99 -5.16 31.48
C TYR A 160 -16.46 -6.22 32.48
N PHE A 161 -15.71 -6.43 33.58
CA PHE A 161 -16.11 -7.34 34.65
C PHE A 161 -17.48 -6.95 35.25
N ILE A 162 -17.71 -5.67 35.52
CA ILE A 162 -18.99 -5.18 36.02
C ILE A 162 -20.12 -5.49 35.03
N CYS A 163 -19.93 -5.19 33.75
CA CYS A 163 -20.90 -5.45 32.70
C CYS A 163 -21.20 -6.96 32.56
N ASN A 164 -20.16 -7.79 32.56
CA ASN A 164 -20.28 -9.24 32.39
C ASN A 164 -21.00 -9.92 33.57
N HIS A 165 -20.96 -9.33 34.75
CA HIS A 165 -21.65 -9.81 35.95
C HIS A 165 -22.94 -9.03 36.26
N GLU A 166 -23.43 -8.22 35.33
CA GLU A 166 -24.66 -7.43 35.44
C GLU A 166 -24.72 -6.57 36.74
N LYS A 167 -23.56 -6.07 37.17
CA LYS A 167 -23.44 -5.22 38.35
C LYS A 167 -23.69 -3.76 38.00
N PRO A 168 -24.19 -2.93 38.94
CA PRO A 168 -24.35 -1.51 38.69
C PRO A 168 -22.99 -0.84 38.51
N PHE A 169 -22.88 0.11 37.56
CA PHE A 169 -21.62 0.82 37.28
C PHE A 169 -21.16 1.71 38.45
N THR A 170 -22.03 1.98 39.42
CA THR A 170 -21.69 2.65 40.69
C THR A 170 -20.65 1.88 41.51
N ASP A 171 -20.48 0.58 41.28
CA ASP A 171 -19.43 -0.23 41.94
C ASP A 171 -18.05 0.01 41.34
N PHE A 172 -17.95 0.64 40.17
CA PHE A 172 -16.70 0.83 39.45
C PHE A 172 -15.62 1.58 40.25
N PRO A 173 -15.90 2.76 40.85
CA PRO A 173 -14.89 3.48 41.64
C PRO A 173 -14.36 2.64 42.80
N ARG A 174 -15.25 1.91 43.49
CA ARG A 174 -14.90 1.06 44.63
C ARG A 174 -14.03 -0.14 44.22
N LEU A 175 -14.28 -0.72 43.05
CA LEU A 175 -13.46 -1.80 42.51
C LEU A 175 -12.07 -1.32 42.07
N VAL A 176 -11.99 -0.10 41.51
CA VAL A 176 -10.70 0.52 41.18
C VAL A 176 -9.89 0.79 42.45
N GLU A 177 -10.50 1.36 43.50
CA GLU A 177 -9.84 1.56 44.81
C GLU A 177 -9.31 0.24 45.40
N LEU A 178 -10.10 -0.84 45.30
CA LEU A 178 -9.67 -2.16 45.77
C LEU A 178 -8.45 -2.68 45.00
N GLN A 179 -8.40 -2.45 43.68
CA GLN A 179 -7.25 -2.85 42.87
C GLN A 179 -5.97 -2.11 43.28
N GLU A 180 -6.08 -0.84 43.67
CA GLU A 180 -4.94 -0.07 44.18
C GLU A 180 -4.44 -0.56 45.53
N VAL A 181 -5.36 -0.92 46.44
CA VAL A 181 -4.99 -1.54 47.73
C VAL A 181 -4.25 -2.87 47.49
N ASN A 182 -4.59 -3.58 46.42
CA ASN A 182 -3.88 -4.79 46.00
C ASN A 182 -2.54 -4.51 45.27
N GLY A 183 -2.12 -3.25 45.17
CA GLY A 183 -0.84 -2.84 44.59
C GLY A 183 -0.85 -2.61 43.08
N LEU A 184 -2.02 -2.54 42.43
CA LEU A 184 -2.12 -2.20 41.01
C LEU A 184 -2.18 -0.69 40.82
N ASP A 185 -1.25 -0.11 40.06
CA ASP A 185 -1.39 1.27 39.59
C ASP A 185 -2.46 1.35 38.49
N MET A 186 -3.55 2.06 38.80
CA MET A 186 -4.68 2.31 37.91
C MET A 186 -4.66 3.73 37.31
N GLY A 187 -3.79 4.63 37.79
CA GLY A 187 -3.70 6.03 37.37
C GLY A 187 -4.92 6.87 37.73
N ASN A 188 -4.82 8.20 37.76
CA ASN A 188 -5.89 9.06 38.29
C ASN A 188 -7.06 9.35 37.31
N PHE A 189 -6.94 8.93 36.06
CA PHE A 189 -7.92 9.24 35.02
C PHE A 189 -9.01 8.17 34.93
N TYR A 190 -10.21 8.56 34.48
CA TYR A 190 -11.34 7.66 34.18
C TYR A 190 -11.85 6.82 35.36
N ARG A 191 -11.74 7.32 36.59
CA ARG A 191 -12.23 6.64 37.81
C ARG A 191 -13.70 6.90 38.14
N SER A 192 -14.28 7.92 37.52
CA SER A 192 -15.65 8.32 37.80
C SER A 192 -16.64 7.40 37.10
N ASP A 193 -17.71 7.08 37.81
CA ASP A 193 -18.93 6.49 37.26
C ASP A 193 -19.79 7.51 36.49
N ASN A 194 -19.52 8.81 36.69
CA ASN A 194 -20.19 9.91 36.02
C ASN A 194 -19.65 10.14 34.60
N ALA A 195 -20.56 10.50 33.68
CA ALA A 195 -20.20 10.93 32.33
C ALA A 195 -19.35 12.21 32.35
N CYS A 196 -18.50 12.40 31.35
CA CYS A 196 -17.76 13.64 31.16
C CYS A 196 -18.73 14.84 31.13
N ARG A 197 -18.44 15.86 31.93
CA ARG A 197 -19.17 17.13 31.87
C ARG A 197 -19.01 17.72 30.45
N ARG A 198 -20.14 18.11 29.85
CA ARG A 198 -20.17 18.85 28.58
C ARG A 198 -19.71 20.29 28.76
#